data_AF-A0AAV0JY07-F1
#
_entry.id   AF-A0AAV0JY07-F1
#
_cell.length_a   1.000
_cell.length_b   1.000
_cell.length_c   1.000
_cell.angle_alpha   90.00
_cell.angle_beta   90.00
_cell.angle_gamma   90.00
#
_symmetry.space_group_name_H-M   'P 1'
#
loop_
_entity.id
_entity.type
_entity.pdbx_description
1 polymer ?
#
loop_
_entity_poly.entity_id
_entity_poly.type
_entity_poly.pdbx_seq_one_letter_code
_entity_poly.pdbx_strand_id
1 'polypeptide(L)'
;MFQQKSGGGGGGSIMALNVFKFCTFLRALGSIMIFFVVGVIGLTYYVIVVENYGPALFNGGLDSFVAFLVLLFFHAFLVMLVWSYFTTILTDPGGVPQTWRPITDEEEGGVVDPLVGTDQSTAGLVLNKDQAYEKKTDPRWRYDLGRMRNFEQVFGTDKRYWLIPAYAAEDLKHMPALHGLEYPIRPNLDELQEL
;
A
#
# COMPACT_ATOMS: atom_id res chain seq x y z
N MET A 1 -35.04 30.85 -54.35
CA MET A 1 -35.33 29.51 -54.89
C MET A 1 -33.95 28.90 -55.16
N PHE A 2 -33.35 28.14 -54.26
CA PHE A 2 -33.77 26.81 -53.83
C PHE A 2 -33.54 26.56 -52.35
N GLN A 3 -34.56 25.98 -51.74
CA GLN A 3 -34.57 25.25 -50.49
C GLN A 3 -33.61 24.07 -50.54
N GLN A 4 -32.78 23.89 -49.50
CA GLN A 4 -32.32 22.56 -49.11
C GLN A 4 -32.86 22.24 -47.72
N LYS A 5 -33.72 21.24 -47.71
CA LYS A 5 -34.56 20.75 -46.62
C LYS A 5 -33.83 19.67 -45.85
N SER A 6 -33.87 19.80 -44.53
CA SER A 6 -33.95 18.77 -43.47
C SER A 6 -33.34 17.39 -43.77
N GLY A 7 -32.19 17.11 -43.15
CA GLY A 7 -31.77 15.78 -42.76
C GLY A 7 -31.75 15.70 -41.23
N GLY A 8 -32.76 15.05 -40.67
CA GLY A 8 -32.78 14.68 -39.26
C GLY A 8 -31.73 13.61 -38.94
N GLY A 9 -30.97 13.85 -37.89
CA GLY A 9 -30.31 12.84 -37.05
C GLY A 9 -30.35 13.45 -35.65
N GLY A 10 -31.21 13.00 -34.74
CA GLY A 10 -31.12 11.65 -34.18
C GLY A 10 -30.01 11.71 -33.13
N GLY A 11 -30.42 11.81 -31.87
CA GLY A 11 -29.58 12.25 -30.74
C GLY A 11 -28.19 11.61 -30.66
N GLY A 12 -27.18 12.47 -30.50
CA GLY A 12 -25.80 12.05 -30.30
C GLY A 12 -25.06 12.78 -29.17
N SER A 13 -25.69 13.74 -28.47
CA SER A 13 -25.06 14.48 -27.37
C SER A 13 -25.44 13.99 -25.96
N ILE A 14 -26.09 12.82 -25.83
CA ILE A 14 -26.68 12.37 -24.55
C ILE A 14 -25.97 11.19 -23.85
N MET A 15 -24.89 10.61 -24.40
CA MET A 15 -24.31 9.36 -23.85
C MET A 15 -22.88 9.46 -23.30
N ALA A 16 -22.16 10.58 -23.48
CA ALA A 16 -20.75 10.67 -23.06
C ALA A 16 -20.51 11.50 -21.77
N LEU A 17 -21.55 12.11 -21.17
CA LEU A 17 -21.40 13.11 -20.10
C LEU A 17 -21.56 12.62 -18.65
N ASN A 18 -21.67 11.32 -18.36
CA ASN A 18 -21.94 10.87 -16.99
C ASN A 18 -20.99 9.83 -16.39
N VAL A 19 -19.96 9.32 -17.11
CA VAL A 19 -19.01 8.38 -16.50
C VAL A 19 -18.01 9.08 -15.58
N PHE A 20 -17.48 10.23 -16.00
CA PHE A 20 -16.59 11.06 -15.17
C PHE A 20 -17.34 11.67 -13.98
N LYS A 21 -18.61 12.11 -14.16
CA LYS A 21 -19.47 12.56 -13.05
C LYS A 21 -19.81 11.42 -12.08
N PHE A 22 -19.97 10.19 -12.58
CA PHE A 22 -20.16 9.01 -11.75
C PHE A 22 -18.93 8.69 -10.92
N CYS A 23 -17.71 8.80 -11.45
CA CYS A 23 -16.47 8.73 -10.64
C CYS A 23 -16.38 9.82 -9.57
N THR A 24 -16.82 11.05 -9.86
CA THR A 24 -16.91 12.12 -8.84
C THR A 24 -17.92 11.79 -7.73
N PHE A 25 -19.05 11.16 -8.09
CA PHE A 25 -20.04 10.68 -7.12
C PHE A 25 -19.56 9.46 -6.34
N LEU A 26 -18.85 8.51 -6.97
CA LEU A 26 -18.19 7.39 -6.31
C LEU A 26 -17.11 7.85 -5.33
N ARG A 27 -16.39 8.94 -5.65
CA ARG A 27 -15.46 9.60 -4.72
C ARG A 27 -16.20 10.26 -3.53
N ALA A 28 -17.40 10.78 -3.75
CA ALA A 28 -18.27 11.26 -2.67
C ALA A 28 -18.87 10.11 -1.83
N LEU A 29 -19.21 8.98 -2.44
CA LEU A 29 -19.59 7.75 -1.73
C LEU A 29 -18.43 7.17 -0.92
N GLY A 30 -17.19 7.29 -1.38
CA GLY A 30 -16.03 6.97 -0.54
C GLY A 30 -16.01 7.77 0.76
N SER A 31 -16.47 9.02 0.73
CA SER A 31 -16.59 9.88 1.92
C SER A 31 -17.73 9.46 2.86
N ILE A 32 -18.81 8.85 2.36
CA ILE A 32 -19.90 8.38 3.24
C ILE A 32 -19.43 7.28 4.19
N MET A 33 -18.56 6.40 3.72
CA MET A 33 -17.93 5.36 4.54
C MET A 33 -17.11 5.99 5.68
N ILE A 34 -16.48 7.15 5.40
CA ILE A 34 -15.68 7.86 6.39
C ILE A 34 -16.55 8.37 7.54
N PHE A 35 -17.65 9.06 7.21
CA PHE A 35 -18.60 9.54 8.21
C PHE A 35 -19.25 8.40 9.01
N PHE A 36 -19.52 7.26 8.38
CA PHE A 36 -20.04 6.08 9.07
C PHE A 36 -19.06 5.57 10.14
N VAL A 37 -17.79 5.41 9.79
CA VAL A 37 -16.75 4.95 10.73
C VAL A 37 -16.58 5.95 11.89
N VAL A 38 -16.49 7.24 11.59
CA VAL A 38 -16.41 8.29 12.61
C VAL A 38 -17.65 8.30 13.51
N GLY A 39 -18.84 8.06 12.94
CA GLY A 39 -20.08 7.94 13.68
C GLY A 39 -20.10 6.77 14.66
N VAL A 40 -19.63 5.58 14.24
CA VAL A 40 -19.52 4.40 15.12
C VAL A 40 -18.52 4.66 16.26
N ILE A 41 -17.37 5.27 15.96
CA ILE A 41 -16.37 5.65 16.97
C ILE A 41 -16.97 6.66 17.96
N GLY A 42 -17.69 7.68 17.48
CA GLY A 42 -18.35 8.68 18.33
C GLY A 42 -19.46 8.10 19.21
N LEU A 43 -20.27 7.18 18.69
CA LEU A 43 -21.32 6.52 19.45
C LEU A 43 -20.74 5.65 20.56
N THR A 44 -19.74 4.83 20.23
CA THR A 44 -19.07 3.97 21.22
C THR A 44 -18.35 4.79 22.29
N TYR A 45 -17.70 5.90 21.90
CA TYR A 45 -17.14 6.87 22.84
C TYR A 45 -18.18 7.40 23.82
N TYR A 46 -19.34 7.82 23.32
CA TYR A 46 -20.42 8.34 24.15
C TYR A 46 -20.87 7.32 25.21
N VAL A 47 -21.16 6.09 24.79
CA VAL A 47 -21.63 5.02 25.70
C VAL A 47 -20.58 4.68 26.76
N ILE A 48 -19.31 4.57 26.37
CA ILE A 48 -18.25 4.21 27.32
C ILE A 48 -17.96 5.37 28.29
N VAL A 49 -17.79 6.59 27.79
CA VAL A 49 -17.33 7.72 28.61
C VAL A 49 -18.47 8.34 29.41
N VAL A 50 -19.63 8.56 28.79
CA VAL A 50 -20.73 9.31 29.42
C VAL A 50 -21.63 8.38 30.23
N GLU A 51 -22.01 7.22 29.69
CA GLU A 51 -22.98 6.34 30.37
C GLU A 51 -22.32 5.41 31.39
N ASN A 52 -21.19 4.77 31.06
CA ASN A 52 -20.53 3.82 31.95
C ASN A 52 -19.62 4.50 32.99
N TYR A 53 -18.56 5.17 32.51
CA TYR A 53 -17.50 5.68 33.41
C TYR A 53 -17.76 7.09 33.92
N GLY A 54 -18.68 7.84 33.31
CA GLY A 54 -19.10 9.16 33.77
C GLY A 54 -19.63 9.13 35.21
N PRO A 55 -20.70 8.37 35.51
CA PRO A 55 -21.24 8.26 36.87
C PRO A 55 -20.23 7.66 37.86
N ALA A 56 -19.43 6.69 37.42
CA ALA A 56 -18.39 6.08 38.25
C ALA A 56 -17.32 7.09 38.71
N LEU A 57 -17.05 8.13 37.90
CA LEU A 57 -16.12 9.20 38.26
C LEU A 57 -16.71 10.15 39.31
N PHE A 58 -18.03 10.42 39.26
CA PHE A 58 -18.71 11.37 40.16
C PHE A 58 -19.11 10.76 41.52
N ASN A 59 -19.34 9.45 41.59
CA ASN A 59 -19.73 8.77 42.84
C ASN A 59 -18.58 8.65 43.86
N GLY A 60 -17.32 8.88 43.45
CA GLY A 60 -16.14 8.86 44.32
C GLY A 60 -15.71 7.44 44.77
N GLY A 61 -14.63 7.36 45.54
CA GLY A 61 -14.10 6.09 46.07
C GLY A 61 -13.01 5.45 45.21
N LEU A 62 -12.82 4.13 45.34
CA LEU A 62 -11.86 3.39 44.51
C LEU A 62 -12.34 3.26 43.05
N ASP A 63 -13.66 3.25 42.85
CA ASP A 63 -14.28 3.15 41.52
C ASP A 63 -13.95 4.37 40.65
N SER A 64 -13.86 5.57 41.23
CA SER A 64 -13.48 6.77 40.49
C SER A 64 -12.00 6.76 40.06
N PHE A 65 -11.10 6.18 40.87
CA PHE A 65 -9.70 6.01 40.50
C PHE A 65 -9.54 5.00 39.35
N VAL A 66 -10.23 3.87 39.42
CA VAL A 66 -10.23 2.86 38.34
C VAL A 66 -10.84 3.44 37.07
N ALA A 67 -11.99 4.13 37.18
CA ALA A 67 -12.63 4.80 36.06
C ALA A 67 -11.71 5.84 35.41
N PHE A 68 -10.99 6.63 36.21
CA PHE A 68 -10.02 7.60 35.71
C PHE A 68 -8.88 6.94 34.91
N LEU A 69 -8.28 5.87 35.44
CA LEU A 69 -7.21 5.14 34.74
C LEU A 69 -7.71 4.53 33.43
N VAL A 70 -8.87 3.88 33.45
CA VAL A 70 -9.48 3.30 32.25
C VAL A 70 -9.77 4.39 31.21
N LEU A 71 -10.36 5.51 31.62
CA LEU A 71 -10.63 6.65 30.75
C LEU A 71 -9.35 7.25 30.17
N LEU A 72 -8.27 7.35 30.95
CA LEU A 72 -6.98 7.86 30.48
C LEU A 72 -6.42 7.00 29.33
N PHE A 73 -6.33 5.68 29.52
CA PHE A 73 -5.87 4.78 28.47
C PHE A 73 -6.80 4.77 27.26
N PHE A 74 -8.11 4.77 27.51
CA PHE A 74 -9.11 4.80 26.44
C PHE A 74 -8.97 6.05 25.57
N HIS A 75 -8.81 7.24 26.17
CA HIS A 75 -8.62 8.48 25.41
C HIS A 75 -7.28 8.50 24.68
N ALA A 76 -6.20 8.00 25.29
CA ALA A 76 -4.92 7.88 24.61
C ALA A 76 -5.04 7.03 23.34
N PHE A 77 -5.71 5.88 23.41
CA PHE A 77 -5.96 5.03 22.25
C PHE A 77 -6.95 5.65 21.25
N LEU A 78 -7.98 6.35 21.72
CA LEU A 78 -8.93 7.04 20.85
C LEU A 78 -8.23 8.13 20.02
N VAL A 79 -7.40 8.95 20.66
CA VAL A 79 -6.61 9.98 19.99
C VAL A 79 -5.68 9.34 18.97
N MET A 80 -4.99 8.26 19.34
CA MET A 80 -4.14 7.52 18.41
C MET A 80 -4.91 6.94 17.23
N LEU A 81 -6.08 6.35 17.46
CA LEU A 81 -6.92 5.77 16.43
C LEU A 81 -7.42 6.86 15.47
N VAL A 82 -7.99 7.94 16.00
CA VAL A 82 -8.52 9.04 15.20
C VAL A 82 -7.40 9.72 14.40
N TRP A 83 -6.24 9.97 15.04
CA TRP A 83 -5.07 10.51 14.35
C TRP A 83 -4.62 9.60 13.21
N SER A 84 -4.46 8.29 13.48
CA SER A 84 -4.06 7.32 12.46
C SER A 84 -5.03 7.24 11.29
N TYR A 85 -6.32 7.26 11.59
CA TYR A 85 -7.39 7.23 10.61
C TYR A 85 -7.39 8.47 9.72
N PHE A 86 -7.23 9.66 10.29
CA PHE A 86 -7.15 10.87 9.48
C PHE A 86 -5.84 10.95 8.69
N THR A 87 -4.71 10.51 9.22
CA THR A 87 -3.46 10.45 8.45
C THR A 87 -3.60 9.51 7.25
N THR A 88 -4.25 8.35 7.38
CA THR A 88 -4.40 7.42 6.25
C THR A 88 -5.36 7.95 5.18
N ILE A 89 -6.36 8.74 5.57
CA ILE A 89 -7.33 9.34 4.64
C ILE A 89 -6.80 10.58 3.94
N LEU A 90 -6.02 11.40 4.65
CA LEU A 90 -5.51 12.68 4.14
C LEU A 90 -4.15 12.55 3.45
N THR A 91 -3.41 11.47 3.69
CA THR A 91 -2.15 11.21 2.99
C THR A 91 -2.44 10.80 1.55
N ASP A 92 -1.82 11.53 0.62
CA ASP A 92 -1.84 11.21 -0.81
C ASP A 92 -1.16 9.84 -1.03
N PRO A 93 -1.79 8.88 -1.73
CA PRO A 93 -1.19 7.57 -2.02
C PRO A 93 0.08 7.65 -2.89
N GLY A 94 0.43 8.83 -3.43
CA GLY A 94 1.57 9.01 -4.30
C GLY A 94 1.26 8.61 -5.74
N GLY A 95 1.95 9.26 -6.68
CA GLY A 95 1.81 9.01 -8.11
C GLY A 95 3.01 8.25 -8.66
N VAL A 96 2.81 7.54 -9.77
CA VAL A 96 3.91 6.91 -10.50
C VAL A 96 4.84 8.00 -11.05
N PRO A 97 6.15 7.95 -10.77
CA PRO A 97 7.10 8.91 -11.34
C PRO A 97 7.15 8.80 -12.86
N GLN A 98 7.35 9.93 -13.54
CA GLN A 98 7.27 10.03 -15.01
C GLN A 98 8.34 9.21 -15.76
N THR A 99 9.40 8.79 -15.06
CA THR A 99 10.49 7.95 -15.57
C THR A 99 10.24 6.45 -15.40
N TRP A 100 9.12 6.05 -14.77
CA TRP A 100 8.81 4.65 -14.55
C TRP A 100 8.60 3.90 -15.87
N ARG A 101 9.33 2.80 -16.04
CA ARG A 101 9.09 1.81 -17.09
C ARG A 101 8.95 0.45 -16.42
N PRO A 102 8.04 -0.43 -16.87
CA PRO A 102 8.04 -1.81 -16.42
C PRO A 102 9.43 -2.39 -16.70
N ILE A 103 10.04 -3.03 -15.70
CA ILE A 103 11.18 -3.90 -15.94
C ILE A 103 10.59 -5.04 -16.76
N THR A 104 10.79 -5.01 -18.08
CA THR A 104 10.71 -6.24 -18.85
C THR A 104 11.79 -7.12 -18.26
N ASP A 105 11.39 -8.09 -17.47
CA ASP A 105 12.05 -9.37 -17.40
C ASP A 105 12.24 -9.83 -18.85
N GLU A 106 13.36 -9.41 -19.44
CA GLU A 106 13.97 -10.20 -20.48
C GLU A 106 14.10 -11.58 -19.86
N GLU A 107 13.26 -12.50 -20.32
CA GLU A 107 13.59 -13.92 -20.29
C GLU A 107 14.98 -14.03 -20.92
N GLU A 108 15.99 -13.94 -20.07
CA GLU A 108 17.36 -14.22 -20.38
C GLU A 108 17.40 -15.67 -20.85
N GLY A 109 17.53 -15.84 -22.16
CA GLY A 109 17.77 -17.14 -22.76
C GLY A 109 17.07 -17.35 -24.08
N GLY A 110 17.32 -16.47 -25.04
CA GLY A 110 17.15 -16.82 -26.45
C GLY A 110 17.92 -18.10 -26.76
N VAL A 111 17.21 -19.22 -26.84
CA VAL A 111 17.55 -20.34 -27.70
C VAL A 111 16.31 -20.62 -28.52
N VAL A 112 16.24 -19.96 -29.68
CA VAL A 112 15.47 -20.50 -30.80
C VAL A 112 16.08 -21.86 -31.10
N ASP A 113 15.46 -22.94 -30.61
CA ASP A 113 15.89 -24.31 -30.88
C ASP A 113 15.75 -24.55 -32.40
N PRO A 114 16.84 -24.67 -33.18
CA PRO A 114 16.74 -25.18 -34.54
C PRO A 114 16.63 -26.69 -34.39
N LEU A 115 15.40 -27.19 -34.26
CA LEU A 115 15.13 -28.63 -34.30
C LEU A 115 15.37 -29.15 -35.71
N VAL A 116 16.65 -29.39 -36.05
CA VAL A 116 17.09 -30.26 -37.13
C VAL A 116 17.94 -31.37 -36.53
N GLY A 117 17.34 -32.57 -36.51
CA GLY A 117 18.02 -33.85 -36.73
C GLY A 117 18.92 -34.40 -35.63
N THR A 118 18.52 -35.57 -35.09
CA THR A 118 19.36 -36.76 -34.85
C THR A 118 20.76 -36.51 -34.26
N ASP A 119 21.11 -36.95 -33.05
CA ASP A 119 21.25 -38.38 -32.76
C ASP A 119 21.58 -38.68 -31.26
N GLN A 120 21.66 -39.98 -31.03
CA GLN A 120 21.55 -40.74 -29.80
C GLN A 120 22.80 -40.67 -28.90
N SER A 121 23.08 -39.49 -28.30
CA SER A 121 24.17 -39.30 -27.31
C SER A 121 23.77 -38.54 -26.03
N THR A 122 22.48 -38.24 -25.84
CA THR A 122 21.97 -37.28 -24.85
C THR A 122 21.75 -37.80 -23.43
N ALA A 123 21.85 -39.10 -23.15
CA ALA A 123 21.53 -39.64 -21.82
C ALA A 123 22.51 -39.21 -20.69
N GLY A 124 23.78 -38.96 -21.02
CA GLY A 124 24.80 -38.55 -20.04
C GLY A 124 24.84 -37.05 -19.73
N LEU A 125 24.27 -36.21 -20.61
CA LEU A 125 24.26 -34.75 -20.48
C LEU A 125 22.98 -34.20 -19.83
N VAL A 126 21.89 -34.99 -19.83
CA VAL A 126 20.60 -34.59 -19.24
C VAL A 126 20.64 -34.64 -17.71
N LEU A 127 21.26 -35.67 -17.11
CA LEU A 127 21.34 -35.81 -15.65
C LEU A 127 22.10 -34.65 -14.95
N ASN A 128 23.02 -34.01 -15.66
CA ASN A 128 23.82 -32.90 -15.14
C ASN A 128 23.16 -31.53 -15.34
N LYS A 129 22.34 -31.40 -16.39
CA LYS A 129 21.48 -30.22 -16.58
C LYS A 129 20.36 -30.18 -15.55
N ASP A 130 19.89 -31.36 -15.12
CA ASP A 130 18.81 -31.43 -14.14
C ASP A 130 19.23 -30.95 -12.75
N GLN A 131 20.44 -31.33 -12.32
CA GLN A 131 21.05 -30.79 -11.09
C GLN A 131 21.50 -29.33 -11.22
N ALA A 132 21.76 -28.85 -12.44
CA ALA A 132 22.16 -27.46 -12.69
C ALA A 132 20.97 -26.49 -12.70
N TYR A 133 19.77 -26.92 -13.10
CA TYR A 133 18.56 -26.08 -12.98
C TYR A 133 18.06 -26.01 -11.53
N GLU A 134 18.24 -27.07 -10.74
CA GLU A 134 17.65 -27.16 -9.40
C GLU A 134 18.52 -26.52 -8.30
N LYS A 135 19.76 -26.11 -8.63
CA LYS A 135 20.68 -25.41 -7.72
C LYS A 135 20.76 -23.90 -7.98
N LYS A 136 19.66 -23.23 -8.34
CA LYS A 136 19.51 -21.79 -8.05
C LYS A 136 18.89 -21.66 -6.67
N THR A 137 19.79 -21.73 -5.69
CA THR A 137 19.56 -21.48 -4.27
C THR A 137 18.71 -20.22 -4.07
N ASP A 138 17.51 -20.41 -3.51
CA ASP A 138 16.58 -19.43 -2.94
C ASP A 138 16.44 -18.12 -3.74
N PRO A 139 15.32 -17.85 -4.43
CA PRO A 139 15.07 -16.53 -5.01
C PRO A 139 14.85 -15.54 -3.85
N ARG A 140 15.95 -15.17 -3.18
CA ARG A 140 15.98 -14.18 -2.11
C ARG A 140 15.54 -12.88 -2.75
N TRP A 141 14.32 -12.47 -2.42
CA TRP A 141 13.67 -11.28 -2.97
C TRP A 141 14.65 -10.11 -3.12
N ARG A 142 14.64 -9.47 -4.30
CA ARG A 142 15.54 -8.36 -4.69
C ARG A 142 15.47 -7.18 -3.70
N TYR A 143 14.31 -6.99 -3.09
CA TYR A 143 14.03 -5.92 -2.12
C TYR A 143 14.18 -6.36 -0.65
N ASP A 144 14.42 -7.64 -0.38
CA ASP A 144 14.67 -8.06 0.99
C ASP A 144 16.11 -7.62 1.36
N LEU A 145 16.29 -6.73 2.32
CA LEU A 145 17.60 -6.34 2.86
C LEU A 145 17.94 -7.15 4.12
N GLY A 146 17.04 -8.04 4.57
CA GLY A 146 17.09 -8.81 5.81
C GLY A 146 16.06 -8.31 6.82
N ARG A 147 15.68 -9.19 7.76
CA ARG A 147 14.54 -8.98 8.68
C ARG A 147 14.53 -7.61 9.39
N MET A 148 15.66 -7.19 9.95
CA MET A 148 15.74 -5.93 10.72
C MET A 148 15.77 -4.69 9.82
N ARG A 149 16.50 -4.73 8.71
CA ARG A 149 16.59 -3.60 7.77
C ARG A 149 15.27 -3.37 7.04
N ASN A 150 14.54 -4.43 6.68
CA ASN A 150 13.19 -4.30 6.14
C ASN A 150 12.24 -3.68 7.17
N PHE A 151 12.41 -4.03 8.44
CA PHE A 151 11.58 -3.47 9.51
C PHE A 151 11.81 -1.97 9.68
N GLU A 152 13.07 -1.54 9.69
CA GLU A 152 13.44 -0.12 9.77
C GLU A 152 12.95 0.68 8.56
N GLN A 153 12.90 0.08 7.36
CA GLN A 153 12.30 0.73 6.18
C GLN A 153 10.81 1.04 6.37
N VAL A 154 10.07 0.12 6.99
CA VAL A 154 8.61 0.25 7.14
C VAL A 154 8.25 1.14 8.33
N PHE A 155 9.01 1.07 9.43
CA PHE A 155 8.66 1.76 10.67
C PHE A 155 9.54 2.95 11.01
N GLY A 156 10.60 3.20 10.25
CA GLY A 156 11.62 4.20 10.56
C GLY A 156 12.71 3.68 11.48
N THR A 157 13.81 4.42 11.58
CA THR A 157 14.95 4.07 12.44
C THR A 157 14.65 4.34 13.91
N ASP A 158 13.85 5.37 14.17
CA ASP A 158 13.48 5.77 15.52
C ASP A 158 12.30 4.96 16.08
N LYS A 159 12.60 4.06 17.02
CA LYS A 159 11.62 3.18 17.69
C LYS A 159 10.48 3.90 18.40
N ARG A 160 10.66 5.18 18.76
CA ARG A 160 9.63 6.00 19.43
C ARG A 160 8.44 6.26 18.52
N TYR A 161 8.69 6.34 17.22
CA TYR A 161 7.66 6.55 16.22
C TYR A 161 7.02 5.25 15.75
N TRP A 162 7.50 4.07 16.16
CA TRP A 162 6.88 2.80 15.73
C TRP A 162 5.43 2.63 16.19
N LEU A 163 5.05 3.30 17.28
CA LEU A 163 3.69 3.26 17.82
C LEU A 163 2.77 4.34 17.25
N ILE A 164 3.32 5.25 16.43
CA ILE A 164 2.62 6.42 15.92
C ILE A 164 2.75 6.42 14.39
N PRO A 165 1.70 6.74 13.62
CA PRO A 165 1.78 6.85 12.17
C PRO A 165 2.50 8.16 11.77
N ALA A 166 3.77 8.26 12.15
CA ALA A 166 4.66 9.39 11.89
C ALA A 166 6.07 8.85 11.69
N TYR A 167 6.88 9.56 10.91
CA TYR A 167 8.30 9.27 10.75
C TYR A 167 9.12 10.42 11.33
N ALA A 168 10.36 10.14 11.75
CA ALA A 168 11.29 11.19 12.11
C ALA A 168 11.56 12.10 10.89
N ALA A 169 11.75 13.40 11.11
CA ALA A 169 12.01 14.34 10.01
C ALA A 169 13.34 14.02 9.30
N GLU A 170 14.26 13.40 10.04
CA GLU A 170 15.53 12.88 9.59
C GLU A 170 15.33 11.66 8.70
N ASP A 171 14.49 10.72 9.12
CA ASP A 171 14.13 9.53 8.33
C ASP A 171 13.47 9.95 7.01
N LEU A 172 12.54 10.92 7.06
CA LEU A 172 11.87 11.44 5.88
C LEU A 172 12.83 12.08 4.86
N LYS A 173 14.03 12.50 5.28
CA LYS A 173 15.05 13.08 4.37
C LYS A 173 16.05 12.06 3.85
N HIS A 174 16.41 11.08 4.67
CA HIS A 174 17.52 10.17 4.37
C HIS A 174 17.07 8.80 3.87
N MET A 175 15.82 8.41 4.13
CA MET A 175 15.34 7.09 3.72
C MET A 175 14.73 7.16 2.31
N PRO A 176 15.37 6.51 1.31
CA PRO A 176 14.87 6.54 -0.07
C PRO A 176 13.52 5.81 -0.21
N ALA A 177 13.29 4.75 0.58
CA ALA A 177 12.05 3.99 0.58
C ALA A 177 10.82 4.83 0.98
N LEU A 178 10.98 5.83 1.85
CA LEU A 178 9.89 6.73 2.29
C LEU A 178 9.46 7.71 1.20
N HIS A 179 10.33 7.99 0.23
CA HIS A 179 10.01 8.87 -0.90
C HIS A 179 9.21 8.16 -1.99
N GLY A 180 9.16 6.82 -1.98
CA GLY A 180 8.43 6.01 -2.97
C GLY A 180 9.03 6.06 -4.38
N LEU A 181 10.15 6.76 -4.58
CA LEU A 181 10.83 6.91 -5.87
C LEU A 181 11.91 5.85 -6.08
N GLU A 182 12.56 5.39 -5.00
CA GLU A 182 13.68 4.47 -5.09
C GLU A 182 13.69 3.52 -3.88
N TYR A 183 13.85 2.23 -4.15
CA TYR A 183 13.96 1.20 -3.14
C TYR A 183 15.38 0.66 -3.11
N PRO A 184 16.05 0.59 -1.95
CA PRO A 184 17.38 0.02 -1.89
C PRO A 184 17.35 -1.47 -2.22
N ILE A 185 18.24 -1.87 -3.12
CA ILE A 185 18.41 -3.24 -3.59
C ILE A 185 19.66 -3.83 -2.93
N ARG A 186 19.76 -5.16 -2.85
CA ARG A 186 20.99 -5.81 -2.39
C ARG A 186 22.13 -5.53 -3.39
N PRO A 187 23.31 -5.11 -2.94
CA PRO A 187 24.42 -4.72 -3.82
C PRO A 187 24.93 -5.84 -4.74
N ASN A 188 24.77 -7.11 -4.34
CA ASN A 188 25.33 -8.25 -5.06
C ASN A 188 24.50 -8.70 -6.28
N LEU A 189 23.29 -8.14 -6.48
CA LEU A 189 22.46 -8.47 -7.65
C LEU A 189 22.83 -7.60 -8.87
N ASP A 190 23.23 -6.36 -8.63
CA ASP A 190 23.60 -5.45 -9.73
C ASP A 190 24.97 -5.82 -10.32
N GLU A 191 25.91 -6.30 -9.49
CA GLU A 191 27.21 -6.84 -9.94
C GLU A 191 27.09 -8.11 -10.81
N LEU A 192 26.00 -8.87 -10.66
CA LEU A 192 25.72 -10.07 -11.47
C LEU A 192 24.98 -9.76 -12.77
N GLN A 193 24.41 -8.55 -12.90
CA GLN A 193 23.65 -8.14 -14.07
C GLN A 193 24.47 -7.25 -15.04
N GLU A 194 25.63 -6.75 -14.60
CA GLU A 194 26.60 -6.03 -15.44
C GLU A 194 27.71 -6.92 -16.06
N LEU A 195 27.69 -8.24 -15.83
CA LEU A 195 28.60 -9.23 -16.44
C LEU A 195 27.88 -10.05 -17.51
#